data_AF-A0A8T6ZVS1-F1
#
_entry.id   AF-A0A8T6ZVS1-F1
#
_cell.length_a   1.000
_cell.length_b   1.000
_cell.length_c   1.000
_cell.angle_alpha   90.00
_cell.angle_beta   90.00
_cell.angle_gamma   90.00
#
_symmetry.space_group_name_H-M   'P 1'
#
loop_
_entity.id
_entity.type
_entity.pdbx_description
1 polymer ?
#
loop_
_entity_poly.entity_id
_entity_poly.type
_entity_poly.pdbx_seq_one_letter_code
_entity_poly.pdbx_strand_id
1 'polypeptide(L)'
;LGVLVLHGLEPGPRLLLENEGLIYGLIMALSLACVIASVTGLVLARYLVRITRTDVRFLAPIVISVALIGAYALQSSLGDVIAAAVFGVIGYFMVRYDYPRITLVIALVLGSIAERSYHQSLMMSDGSYSIFFTRPVADVLLALVAISLALPVLRLVARRIAGGNHGR
;
A
#
# COMPACT_ATOMS: atom_id res chain seq x y z
N LEU A 1 -19.30 7.93 1.96
CA LEU A 1 -20.56 7.41 2.54
C LEU A 1 -21.01 8.19 3.77
N GLY A 2 -20.10 8.61 4.69
CA GLY A 2 -20.49 9.34 5.91
C GLY A 2 -21.21 10.67 5.70
N VAL A 3 -20.82 11.52 4.75
CA VAL A 3 -21.36 12.89 4.65
C VAL A 3 -22.83 13.00 4.22
N LEU A 4 -23.32 12.02 3.43
CA LEU A 4 -24.70 11.99 2.93
C LEU A 4 -25.65 11.39 3.98
N VAL A 5 -25.21 10.33 4.66
CA VAL A 5 -25.94 9.72 5.79
C VAL A 5 -26.02 10.69 6.97
N LEU A 6 -24.96 11.47 7.24
CA LEU A 6 -24.96 12.52 8.27
C LEU A 6 -25.93 13.67 7.99
N HIS A 7 -26.30 13.90 6.71
CA HIS A 7 -27.32 14.88 6.32
C HIS A 7 -28.73 14.28 6.23
N GLY A 8 -28.94 13.05 6.72
CA GLY A 8 -30.26 12.41 6.75
C GLY A 8 -30.77 11.93 5.38
N LEU A 9 -29.88 11.84 4.39
CA LEU A 9 -30.22 11.35 3.05
C LEU A 9 -29.84 9.88 2.94
N GLU A 10 -30.83 8.98 2.89
CA GLU A 10 -30.61 7.55 2.68
C GLU A 10 -30.25 7.28 1.20
N PRO A 11 -28.99 6.91 0.89
CA PRO A 11 -28.57 6.71 -0.48
C PRO A 11 -29.29 5.49 -1.08
N GLY A 12 -30.10 5.74 -2.10
CA GLY A 12 -30.84 4.69 -2.82
C GLY A 12 -31.49 5.22 -4.11
N PRO A 13 -32.13 4.35 -4.92
CA PRO A 13 -32.79 4.73 -6.17
C PRO A 13 -33.87 5.81 -5.99
N ARG A 14 -34.44 5.92 -4.78
CA ARG A 14 -35.42 6.96 -4.44
C ARG A 14 -34.83 8.35 -4.33
N LEU A 15 -33.56 8.49 -3.93
CA LEU A 15 -32.85 9.78 -3.87
C LEU A 15 -32.69 10.38 -5.28
N LEU A 16 -32.56 9.53 -6.31
CA LEU A 16 -32.53 9.91 -7.73
C LEU A 16 -33.90 10.37 -8.26
N LEU A 17 -34.99 9.90 -7.67
CA LEU A 17 -36.35 10.19 -8.14
C LEU A 17 -36.99 11.37 -7.39
N GLU A 18 -36.72 11.52 -6.08
CA GLU A 18 -37.34 12.55 -5.24
C GLU A 18 -36.51 13.84 -5.16
N ASN A 19 -35.21 13.80 -5.44
CA ASN A 19 -34.30 14.93 -5.27
C ASN A 19 -33.26 15.05 -6.42
N GLU A 20 -33.73 15.07 -7.67
CA GLU A 20 -32.87 15.24 -8.86
C GLU A 20 -31.91 16.44 -8.73
N GLY A 21 -32.40 17.59 -8.24
CA GLY A 21 -31.59 18.82 -8.11
C GLY A 21 -30.37 18.67 -7.19
N LEU A 22 -30.46 17.89 -6.11
CA LEU A 22 -29.34 17.67 -5.19
C LEU A 22 -28.26 16.78 -5.83
N ILE A 23 -28.66 15.77 -6.60
CA ILE A 23 -27.72 14.86 -7.24
C ILE A 23 -26.99 15.55 -8.40
N TYR A 24 -27.70 16.32 -9.23
CA TYR A 24 -27.04 17.14 -10.25
C TYR A 24 -26.10 18.18 -9.62
N GLY A 25 -26.48 18.79 -8.50
CA GLY A 25 -25.60 19.66 -7.73
C GLY A 25 -24.36 18.92 -7.20
N LEU A 26 -24.51 17.70 -6.70
CA LEU A 26 -23.41 16.87 -6.21
C LEU A 26 -22.47 16.48 -7.36
N ILE A 27 -23.01 16.03 -8.50
CA ILE A 27 -22.21 15.66 -9.68
C ILE A 27 -21.44 16.87 -10.21
N MET A 28 -22.09 18.03 -10.32
CA MET A 28 -21.44 19.28 -10.73
C MET A 28 -20.38 19.72 -9.72
N ALA A 29 -20.64 19.62 -8.42
CA ALA A 29 -19.68 19.97 -7.37
C ALA A 29 -18.46 19.03 -7.35
N LEU A 30 -18.66 17.71 -7.48
CA LEU A 30 -17.55 16.75 -7.57
C LEU A 30 -16.74 16.95 -8.84
N SER A 31 -17.40 17.18 -9.98
CA SER A 31 -16.73 17.45 -11.25
C SER A 31 -15.90 18.72 -11.16
N LEU A 32 -16.48 19.81 -10.62
CA LEU A 32 -15.78 21.07 -10.40
C LEU A 32 -14.64 20.92 -9.37
N ALA A 33 -14.83 20.15 -8.30
CA ALA A 33 -13.80 19.86 -7.32
C ALA A 33 -12.61 19.11 -7.94
N CYS A 34 -12.86 18.13 -8.82
CA CYS A 34 -11.79 17.44 -9.55
C CYS A 34 -11.03 18.38 -10.50
N VAL A 35 -11.74 19.29 -11.19
CA VAL A 35 -11.12 20.31 -12.05
C VAL A 35 -10.25 21.25 -11.23
N ILE A 36 -10.79 21.82 -10.14
CA ILE A 36 -10.05 22.70 -9.23
C ILE A 36 -8.85 21.96 -8.63
N ALA A 37 -9.04 20.75 -8.11
CA ALA A 37 -7.96 19.94 -7.55
C ALA A 37 -6.86 19.65 -8.56
N SER A 38 -7.19 19.41 -9.83
CA SER A 38 -6.21 19.21 -10.90
C SER A 38 -5.42 20.48 -11.17
N VAL A 39 -6.09 21.64 -11.26
CA VAL A 39 -5.43 22.94 -11.48
C VAL A 39 -4.54 23.30 -10.29
N THR A 40 -5.06 23.22 -9.07
CA THR A 40 -4.30 23.46 -7.84
C THR A 40 -3.12 22.51 -7.74
N GLY A 41 -3.32 21.22 -8.03
CA GLY A 41 -2.26 20.21 -8.04
C GLY A 41 -1.13 20.54 -9.02
N LEU A 42 -1.46 20.98 -10.24
CA LEU A 42 -0.48 21.41 -11.24
C LEU A 42 0.31 22.65 -10.80
N VAL A 43 -0.36 23.65 -10.22
CA VAL A 43 0.29 24.85 -9.69
C VAL A 43 1.21 24.48 -8.53
N LEU A 44 0.72 23.69 -7.57
CA LEU A 44 1.49 23.27 -6.41
C LEU A 44 2.70 22.41 -6.83
N ALA A 45 2.53 21.47 -7.76
CA ALA A 45 3.60 20.63 -8.26
C ALA A 45 4.80 21.45 -8.75
N ARG A 46 4.56 22.59 -9.42
CA ARG A 46 5.62 23.51 -9.86
C ARG A 46 6.42 24.10 -8.69
N TYR A 47 5.77 24.41 -7.57
CA TYR A 47 6.43 24.86 -6.35
C TYR A 47 7.17 23.71 -5.64
N LEU A 48 6.55 22.53 -5.53
CA LEU A 48 7.13 21.36 -4.88
C LEU A 48 8.42 20.88 -5.57
N VAL A 49 8.49 20.93 -6.90
CA VAL A 49 9.71 20.59 -7.66
C VAL A 49 10.90 21.47 -7.26
N ARG A 50 10.65 22.72 -6.85
CA ARG A 50 11.70 23.65 -6.42
C ARG A 50 12.28 23.24 -5.06
N ILE A 51 11.44 22.70 -4.18
CA ILE A 51 11.84 22.19 -2.86
C ILE A 51 12.68 20.91 -3.01
N THR A 52 12.34 20.03 -3.94
CA THR A 52 13.10 18.80 -4.22
C THR A 52 14.49 19.07 -4.81
N ARG A 53 14.72 20.25 -5.40
CA ARG A 53 16.03 20.67 -5.92
C ARG A 53 16.99 21.23 -4.85
N THR A 54 16.51 21.47 -3.63
CA THR A 54 17.34 21.92 -2.52
C THR A 54 18.19 20.77 -1.99
N ASP A 55 19.38 21.07 -1.46
CA ASP A 55 20.29 20.07 -0.90
C ASP A 55 19.60 19.16 0.13
N VAL A 56 19.77 17.85 -0.08
CA VAL A 56 19.20 16.77 0.73
C VAL A 56 19.60 16.92 2.22
N ARG A 57 20.72 17.58 2.48
CA ARG A 57 21.24 17.84 3.84
C ARG A 57 20.29 18.68 4.71
N PHE A 58 19.54 19.61 4.10
CA PHE A 58 18.52 20.40 4.81
C PHE A 58 17.13 19.77 4.69
N LEU A 59 16.86 19.11 3.57
CA LEU A 59 15.55 18.50 3.31
C LEU A 59 15.29 17.32 4.25
N ALA A 60 16.30 16.47 4.50
CA ALA A 60 16.16 15.29 5.36
C ALA A 60 15.67 15.61 6.78
N PRO A 61 16.29 16.51 7.57
CA PRO A 61 15.84 16.79 8.94
C PRO A 61 14.45 17.43 8.99
N ILE A 62 14.10 18.27 8.03
CA ILE A 62 12.76 18.89 7.95
C ILE A 62 11.70 17.81 7.68
N VAL A 63 11.93 16.96 6.67
CA VAL A 63 10.99 15.88 6.31
C VAL A 63 10.82 14.89 7.46
N ILE A 64 11.91 14.50 8.12
CA ILE A 64 11.86 13.59 9.28
C ILE A 64 11.07 14.22 10.43
N SER A 65 11.29 15.50 10.72
CA SER A 65 10.57 16.20 11.79
C SER A 65 9.06 16.26 11.51
N VAL A 66 8.69 16.62 10.28
CA VAL A 66 7.28 16.67 9.85
C VAL A 66 6.65 15.28 9.87
N ALA A 67 7.39 14.24 9.45
CA ALA A 67 6.90 12.86 9.48
C ALA A 67 6.64 12.35 10.90
N LEU A 68 7.52 12.68 11.86
CA LEU A 68 7.33 12.32 13.27
C LEU A 68 6.14 13.04 13.89
N ILE A 69 5.95 14.33 13.57
CA ILE A 69 4.77 15.09 14.00
C ILE A 69 3.50 14.49 13.40
N GLY A 70 3.53 14.11 12.11
CA GLY A 70 2.41 13.47 11.43
C GLY A 70 2.04 12.12 12.03
N ALA A 71 3.02 11.28 12.36
CA ALA A 71 2.81 10.01 13.05
C ALA A 71 2.16 10.21 14.43
N TYR A 72 2.59 11.24 15.17
CA TYR A 72 1.98 11.57 16.46
C TYR A 72 0.55 12.11 16.32
N ALA A 73 0.27 12.94 15.30
CA ALA A 73 -1.03 13.59 15.12
C ALA A 73 -2.19 12.62 14.77
N LEU A 74 -1.89 11.46 14.18
CA LEU A 74 -2.90 10.50 13.72
C LEU A 74 -3.57 9.74 14.87
N GLN A 75 -2.79 9.31 15.87
CA GLN A 75 -3.27 8.40 16.91
C GLN A 75 -2.88 8.84 18.32
N SER A 76 -2.16 9.97 18.47
CA SER A 76 -1.63 10.49 19.74
C SER A 76 -0.90 9.43 20.57
N SER A 77 -0.33 8.43 19.91
CA SER A 77 0.32 7.28 20.52
C SER A 77 1.83 7.39 20.35
N LEU A 78 2.57 7.26 21.45
CA LEU A 78 4.03 7.18 21.43
C LEU A 78 4.53 5.95 20.65
N GLY A 79 3.71 4.88 20.56
CA GLY A 79 4.05 3.67 19.81
C GLY A 79 4.25 3.93 18.32
N ASP A 80 3.40 4.74 17.71
CA ASP A 80 3.48 5.05 16.28
C ASP A 80 4.69 5.92 15.96
N VAL A 81 5.08 6.79 16.89
CA VAL A 81 6.30 7.61 16.77
C VAL A 81 7.55 6.74 16.82
N ILE A 82 7.60 5.76 17.74
CA ILE A 82 8.72 4.81 17.84
C ILE A 82 8.78 3.94 16.58
N ALA A 83 7.65 3.41 16.11
CA ALA A 83 7.60 2.63 14.88
C ALA A 83 8.06 3.46 13.67
N ALA A 84 7.57 4.71 13.53
CA ALA A 84 7.99 5.62 12.48
C ALA A 84 9.49 5.92 12.52
N ALA A 85 10.06 6.09 13.71
CA ALA A 85 11.50 6.30 13.88
C ALA A 85 12.31 5.06 13.46
N VAL A 86 11.90 3.86 13.89
CA VAL A 86 12.54 2.60 13.51
C VAL A 86 12.48 2.39 11.99
N PHE A 87 11.31 2.54 11.38
CA PHE A 87 11.16 2.43 9.93
C PHE A 87 11.89 3.53 9.16
N GLY A 88 12.01 4.73 9.72
CA GLY A 88 12.82 5.83 9.17
C GLY A 88 14.31 5.48 9.13
N VAL A 89 14.85 4.87 10.18
CA VAL A 89 16.24 4.39 10.24
C VAL A 89 16.45 3.26 9.22
N ILE A 90 15.54 2.29 9.15
CA ILE A 90 15.58 1.22 8.14
C ILE A 90 15.59 1.81 6.73
N GLY A 91 14.71 2.77 6.46
CA GLY A 91 14.65 3.47 5.17
C GLY A 91 15.95 4.20 4.82
N TYR A 92 16.62 4.82 5.80
CA TYR A 92 17.93 5.44 5.61
C TYR A 92 19.00 4.42 5.20
N PHE A 93 19.05 3.26 5.85
CA PHE A 93 19.96 2.18 5.44
C PHE A 93 19.66 1.68 4.03
N MET A 94 18.39 1.55 3.65
CA MET A 94 18.04 1.15 2.28
C MET A 94 18.56 2.13 1.23
N VAL A 95 18.51 3.43 1.51
CA VAL A 95 19.11 4.46 0.63
C VAL A 95 20.63 4.33 0.58
N ARG A 96 21.29 4.02 1.72
CA ARG A 96 22.73 3.85 1.79
C ARG A 96 23.25 2.64 0.99
N TYR A 97 22.46 1.59 0.91
CA TYR A 97 22.79 0.34 0.21
C TYR A 97 22.16 0.23 -1.19
N ASP A 98 21.55 1.31 -1.71
CA ASP A 98 20.88 1.36 -3.01
C ASP A 98 19.73 0.33 -3.18
N TYR A 99 19.12 -0.08 -2.06
CA TYR A 99 17.96 -0.98 -2.13
C TYR A 99 16.71 -0.23 -2.62
N PRO A 100 15.92 -0.83 -3.52
CA PRO A 100 14.68 -0.24 -3.98
C PRO A 100 13.66 -0.15 -2.83
N ARG A 101 13.45 1.08 -2.34
CA ARG A 101 12.47 1.44 -1.30
C ARG A 101 11.06 0.91 -1.61
N ILE A 102 10.72 0.93 -2.90
CA ILE A 102 9.43 0.53 -3.44
C ILE A 102 9.11 -0.93 -3.10
N THR A 103 10.10 -1.82 -3.12
CA THR A 103 9.91 -3.25 -2.85
C THR A 103 9.43 -3.50 -1.42
N LEU A 104 9.95 -2.75 -0.44
CA LEU A 104 9.52 -2.87 0.95
C LEU A 104 8.07 -2.41 1.13
N VAL A 105 7.70 -1.30 0.49
CA VAL A 105 6.32 -0.81 0.54
C VAL A 105 5.35 -1.82 -0.06
N ILE A 106 5.68 -2.39 -1.23
CA ILE A 106 4.83 -3.40 -1.88
C ILE A 106 4.73 -4.66 -1.01
N ALA A 107 5.84 -5.13 -0.44
CA ALA A 107 5.85 -6.29 0.44
C ALA A 107 5.00 -6.08 1.70
N LEU A 108 5.04 -4.90 2.30
CA LEU A 108 4.27 -4.56 3.49
C LEU A 108 2.76 -4.48 3.19
N VAL A 109 2.39 -3.86 2.07
CA VAL A 109 1.00 -3.79 1.61
C VAL A 109 0.47 -5.19 1.29
N LEU A 110 1.19 -5.97 0.47
CA LEU A 110 0.81 -7.35 0.12
C LEU A 110 0.75 -8.24 1.36
N GLY A 111 1.67 -8.09 2.30
CA GLY A 111 1.68 -8.82 3.56
C GLY A 111 0.39 -8.60 4.35
N SER A 112 -0.03 -7.35 4.51
CA SER A 112 -1.28 -7.02 5.22
C SER A 112 -2.55 -7.56 4.54
N ILE A 113 -2.50 -7.72 3.22
CA ILE A 113 -3.60 -8.31 2.45
C ILE A 113 -3.56 -9.83 2.61
N ALA A 114 -2.38 -10.44 2.50
CA ALA A 114 -2.17 -11.88 2.68
C ALA A 114 -2.57 -12.34 4.08
N GLU A 115 -2.20 -11.60 5.12
CA GLU A 115 -2.58 -11.90 6.51
C GLU A 115 -4.10 -11.83 6.71
N ARG A 116 -4.75 -10.80 6.16
CA ARG A 116 -6.21 -10.68 6.18
C ARG A 116 -6.89 -11.83 5.43
N SER A 117 -6.40 -12.18 4.24
CA SER A 117 -6.92 -13.32 3.48
C SER A 117 -6.69 -14.65 4.20
N TYR A 118 -5.56 -14.82 4.88
CA TYR A 118 -5.27 -16.00 5.69
C TYR A 118 -6.24 -16.11 6.86
N HIS A 119 -6.41 -15.04 7.63
CA HIS A 119 -7.36 -14.99 8.74
C HIS A 119 -8.81 -15.21 8.27
N GLN A 120 -9.23 -14.56 7.19
CA GLN A 120 -10.56 -14.75 6.61
C GLN A 120 -10.79 -16.20 6.18
N SER A 121 -9.77 -16.84 5.60
CA SER A 121 -9.84 -18.25 5.20
C SER A 121 -9.94 -19.19 6.41
N LEU A 122 -9.19 -18.91 7.49
CA LEU A 122 -9.27 -19.68 8.74
C LEU A 122 -10.62 -19.49 9.45
N MET A 123 -11.16 -18.28 9.46
CA MET A 123 -12.49 -17.99 10.03
C MET A 123 -13.60 -18.67 9.26
N MET A 124 -13.52 -18.72 7.93
CA MET A 124 -14.45 -19.51 7.10
C MET A 124 -14.33 -21.03 7.34
N SER A 125 -13.26 -21.47 7.99
CA SER A 125 -12.94 -22.88 8.21
C SER A 125 -13.23 -23.40 9.61
N ASP A 126 -13.76 -22.58 10.51
CA ASP A 126 -13.85 -22.88 11.95
C ASP A 126 -12.52 -23.39 12.54
N GLY A 127 -11.38 -22.90 12.02
CA GLY A 127 -10.06 -23.25 12.53
C GLY A 127 -9.49 -24.61 12.08
N SER A 128 -10.17 -25.36 11.20
CA SER A 128 -9.60 -26.61 10.66
C SER A 128 -8.65 -26.36 9.48
N TYR A 129 -7.39 -26.79 9.56
CA TYR A 129 -6.44 -26.75 8.43
C TYR A 129 -6.86 -27.60 7.21
N SER A 130 -7.94 -28.38 7.32
CA SER A 130 -8.49 -29.23 6.27
C SER A 130 -9.04 -28.47 5.06
N ILE A 131 -9.29 -27.15 5.15
CA ILE A 131 -9.80 -26.35 4.02
C ILE A 131 -8.80 -26.19 2.88
N PHE A 132 -7.50 -26.23 3.16
CA PHE A 132 -6.50 -26.19 2.09
C PHE A 132 -6.55 -27.43 1.18
N PHE A 133 -7.04 -28.57 1.69
CA PHE A 133 -7.16 -29.82 0.95
C PHE A 133 -8.58 -30.15 0.47
N THR A 134 -9.63 -29.53 1.03
CA THR A 134 -11.02 -29.79 0.60
C THR A 134 -11.46 -28.92 -0.58
N ARG A 135 -10.79 -27.80 -0.85
CA ARG A 135 -11.05 -26.99 -2.05
C ARG A 135 -10.07 -27.32 -3.17
N PRO A 136 -10.51 -27.94 -4.28
CA PRO A 136 -9.62 -28.31 -5.40
C PRO A 136 -8.91 -27.10 -6.04
N VAL A 137 -9.48 -25.90 -5.93
CA VAL A 137 -8.85 -24.65 -6.40
C VAL A 137 -7.68 -24.22 -5.50
N ALA A 138 -7.76 -24.46 -4.18
CA ALA A 138 -6.69 -24.12 -3.25
C ALA A 138 -5.49 -25.04 -3.45
N ASP A 139 -5.73 -26.33 -3.67
CA ASP A 139 -4.68 -27.33 -3.88
C ASP A 139 -3.91 -27.09 -5.19
N VAL A 140 -4.62 -26.75 -6.27
CA VAL A 140 -4.00 -26.34 -7.55
C VAL A 140 -3.15 -25.09 -7.37
N LEU A 141 -3.64 -24.06 -6.66
CA LEU A 141 -2.87 -22.85 -6.40
C LEU A 141 -1.65 -23.12 -5.52
N LEU A 142 -1.78 -23.97 -4.51
CA LEU A 142 -0.69 -24.33 -3.60
C LEU A 142 0.40 -25.14 -4.32
N ALA A 143 0.02 -26.08 -5.17
CA ALA A 143 0.94 -26.79 -6.06
C ALA A 143 1.66 -25.82 -7.02
N LEU A 144 0.95 -24.83 -7.58
CA LEU A 144 1.52 -23.83 -8.49
C LEU A 144 2.50 -22.90 -7.77
N VAL A 145 2.20 -22.48 -6.55
CA VAL A 145 3.11 -21.72 -5.68
C VAL A 145 4.36 -22.55 -5.34
N ALA A 146 4.20 -23.82 -4.98
CA ALA A 146 5.32 -24.72 -4.69
C ALA A 146 6.24 -24.90 -5.91
N ILE A 147 5.67 -25.09 -7.11
CA ILE A 147 6.44 -25.20 -8.36
C ILE A 147 7.15 -23.87 -8.67
N SER A 148 6.46 -22.74 -8.52
CA SER A 148 7.00 -21.40 -8.79
C SER A 148 8.14 -21.03 -7.83
N LEU A 149 8.10 -21.48 -6.58
CA LEU A 149 9.19 -21.32 -5.60
C LEU A 149 10.34 -22.32 -5.85
N ALA A 150 10.02 -23.55 -6.26
CA ALA A 150 11.02 -24.58 -6.53
C ALA A 150 11.87 -24.26 -7.78
N LEU A 151 11.25 -23.74 -8.85
CA LEU A 151 11.93 -23.38 -10.10
C LEU A 151 13.15 -22.46 -9.94
N PRO A 152 13.07 -21.29 -9.26
CA PRO A 152 14.23 -20.42 -9.06
C PRO A 152 15.26 -21.04 -8.12
N VAL A 153 14.85 -21.81 -7.12
CA VAL A 153 15.78 -22.49 -6.18
C VAL A 153 16.56 -23.60 -6.90
N LEU A 154 15.89 -24.46 -7.67
CA LEU A 154 16.52 -25.49 -8.51
C LEU A 154 17.42 -24.88 -9.58
N ARG A 155 17.03 -23.76 -10.20
CA ARG A 155 17.88 -23.04 -11.16
C ARG A 155 19.10 -22.40 -10.50
N LEU A 156 18.99 -21.91 -9.27
CA LEU A 156 20.12 -21.34 -8.53
C LEU A 156 21.12 -22.43 -8.11
N VAL A 157 20.62 -23.59 -7.66
CA VAL A 157 21.45 -24.76 -7.32
C VAL A 157 22.08 -25.37 -8.57
N ALA A 158 21.32 -25.55 -9.66
CA ALA A 158 21.86 -26.05 -10.93
C ALA A 158 22.91 -25.11 -11.54
N ARG A 159 22.73 -23.78 -11.41
CA ARG A 159 23.74 -22.80 -11.83
C ARG A 159 25.00 -22.81 -10.95
N ARG A 160 24.88 -23.08 -9.65
CA ARG A 160 26.05 -23.28 -8.78
C ARG A 160 26.83 -24.54 -9.14
N ILE A 161 26.18 -25.57 -9.66
CA ILE A 161 26.84 -26.80 -10.12
C ILE A 161 27.43 -26.62 -11.53
N ALA A 162 26.77 -25.88 -12.42
CA ALA A 162 27.25 -25.63 -13.79
C ALA A 162 28.33 -24.53 -13.90
N GLY A 163 28.48 -23.64 -12.92
CA GLY A 163 29.50 -22.59 -12.88
C GLY A 163 30.90 -23.04 -12.49
N GLY A 164 31.11 -24.33 -12.22
CA GLY A 164 32.41 -24.89 -11.81
C GLY A 164 33.35 -25.30 -12.95
N ASN A 165 33.01 -25.07 -14.23
CA ASN A 165 33.80 -25.61 -15.34
C ASN A 165 34.03 -24.64 -16.51
N HIS A 166 34.48 -23.41 -16.25
CA HIS A 166 35.17 -22.57 -17.25
C HIS A 166 36.32 -21.83 -16.58
N GLY A 167 37.40 -22.58 -16.34
CA GLY A 167 38.69 -22.07 -15.88
C GLY A 167 39.82 -22.84 -16.56
N ARG A 168 40.05 -22.56 -17.85
CA ARG A 168 41.32 -22.66 -18.56
C ARG A 168 41.32 -21.65 -19.70
#